data_AF-A0A7C3EB12-F1
#
_entry.id   AF-A0A7C3EB12-F1
#
_cell.length_a   1.000
_cell.length_b   1.000
_cell.length_c   1.000
_cell.angle_alpha   90.00
_cell.angle_beta   90.00
_cell.angle_gamma   90.00
#
_symmetry.space_group_name_H-M   'P 1'
#
loop_
_entity.id
_entity.type
_entity.pdbx_description
1 polymer ?
#
loop_
_entity_poly.entity_id
_entity_poly.type
_entity_poly.pdbx_seq_one_letter_code
_entity_poly.pdbx_strand_id
1 'polypeptide(L)'
;MPASQQTPDPAAQQRVFNRLNAPIRTRDDLLHLFVTDLGFTHIEQPIPVREDTFGRGQVLEFARQCRPLRLAGHNGLEILYAELDGDRLDYTRQRVLATQLLRTFPDALFVFARKATLGQPEGAEVHLVNVKGTDKKIFRRFKLGPGQKYRTASERLALLDLTNEPDLSLLELRHRLDDAFDVEAVTEEFFKHYKRVFADLQDRLTRTSRDKVWAHDYALQLLNRLMFLYFIQRKRWLGDDPNFITRFWRTYKTSGQPKNTFFEQWLSVLFFEAFNNKFQAGRQDRKHFPDDIRKALAQAPFLNGGLFAPNQLDDAYDPKLPDEFFEMLFDRFEGTSPGFLERYNFTITESTPLDVEVAVDPEMIGKVYESLVNITFEGLTEEDLRGSAGIFYTPRVEIDLMCRLSLVDCLANHIGADKRPLLYDAVFAYDPADKESADAALTAQNLWPELNRLLHQITVCDPACGSGSFLVGMLLVLDDLQARQRTTRHRRNALRTTTPHHR
;
A
#
# COMPACT_ATOMS: atom_id res chain seq x y z
N MET A 1 -24.87 -4.82 -15.81
CA MET A 1 -25.65 -4.58 -14.59
C MET A 1 -24.66 -4.17 -13.51
N PRO A 2 -24.94 -3.17 -12.66
CA PRO A 2 -24.06 -2.89 -11.54
C PRO A 2 -24.03 -4.15 -10.67
N ALA A 3 -22.82 -4.68 -10.41
CA ALA A 3 -22.64 -5.79 -9.52
C ALA A 3 -23.32 -5.44 -8.19
N SER A 4 -24.32 -6.22 -7.78
CA SER A 4 -24.83 -6.13 -6.42
C SER A 4 -23.61 -6.29 -5.52
N GLN A 5 -23.26 -5.27 -4.74
CA GLN A 5 -22.22 -5.37 -3.72
C GLN A 5 -22.62 -6.53 -2.81
N GLN A 6 -22.05 -7.71 -3.05
CA GLN A 6 -22.29 -8.88 -2.22
C GLN A 6 -21.62 -8.58 -0.90
N THR A 7 -22.41 -8.26 0.12
CA THR A 7 -21.90 -8.15 1.47
C THR A 7 -21.57 -9.58 1.94
N PRO A 8 -20.34 -9.87 2.35
CA PRO A 8 -19.99 -11.23 2.77
C PRO A 8 -20.80 -11.60 4.02
N ASP A 9 -21.16 -12.88 4.14
CA ASP A 9 -21.86 -13.41 5.33
C ASP A 9 -21.08 -13.04 6.61
N PRO A 10 -21.70 -12.36 7.60
CA PRO A 10 -21.03 -12.02 8.86
C PRO A 10 -20.38 -13.22 9.56
N ALA A 11 -20.96 -14.41 9.44
CA ALA A 11 -20.35 -15.62 10.01
C ALA A 11 -19.07 -16.00 9.27
N ALA A 12 -19.06 -15.93 7.93
CA ALA A 12 -17.87 -16.14 7.10
C ALA A 12 -16.77 -15.13 7.43
N GLN A 13 -17.12 -13.84 7.53
CA GLN A 13 -16.18 -12.79 7.90
C GLN A 13 -15.51 -13.06 9.25
N GLN A 14 -16.29 -13.47 10.26
CA GLN A 14 -15.76 -13.75 11.58
C GLN A 14 -14.87 -14.99 11.59
N ARG A 15 -15.20 -16.04 10.82
CA ARG A 15 -14.34 -17.24 10.66
C ARG A 15 -12.98 -16.86 10.07
N VAL A 16 -12.99 -16.16 8.93
CA VAL A 16 -11.76 -15.69 8.26
C VAL A 16 -10.97 -14.75 9.16
N PHE A 17 -11.64 -13.84 9.86
CA PHE A 17 -10.98 -12.93 10.80
C PHE A 17 -10.27 -13.66 11.94
N ASN A 18 -10.92 -14.66 12.53
CA ASN A 18 -10.31 -15.46 13.58
C ASN A 18 -9.08 -16.23 13.07
N ARG A 19 -9.15 -16.76 11.82
CA ARG A 19 -8.03 -17.43 11.17
C ARG A 19 -6.84 -16.50 10.96
N LEU A 20 -7.07 -15.32 10.37
CA LEU A 20 -6.01 -14.37 10.05
C LEU A 20 -5.42 -13.69 11.29
N ASN A 21 -6.23 -13.52 12.34
CA ASN A 21 -5.77 -12.95 13.60
C ASN A 21 -4.88 -13.92 14.42
N ALA A 22 -4.87 -15.21 14.07
CA ALA A 22 -3.90 -16.16 14.58
C ALA A 22 -2.60 -16.13 13.74
N PRO A 23 -1.41 -16.31 14.35
CA PRO A 23 -0.16 -16.38 13.59
C PRO A 23 -0.18 -17.52 12.57
N ILE A 24 -0.03 -17.19 11.29
CA ILE A 24 0.16 -18.16 10.21
C ILE A 24 1.58 -18.70 10.32
N ARG A 25 1.77 -19.93 10.78
CA ARG A 25 3.12 -20.49 11.00
C ARG A 25 3.51 -21.46 9.91
N THR A 26 2.56 -22.22 9.38
CA THR A 26 2.85 -23.29 8.43
C THR A 26 1.98 -23.16 7.19
N ARG A 27 2.32 -23.97 6.17
CA ARG A 27 1.46 -24.18 5.01
C ARG A 27 0.08 -24.71 5.43
N ASP A 28 -0.01 -25.52 6.48
CA ASP A 28 -1.26 -26.09 6.94
C ASP A 28 -2.23 -25.02 7.45
N ASP A 29 -1.72 -23.94 8.06
CA ASP A 29 -2.56 -22.80 8.46
C ASP A 29 -3.23 -22.12 7.25
N LEU A 30 -2.50 -22.02 6.13
CA LEU A 30 -3.02 -21.51 4.86
C LEU A 30 -3.97 -22.51 4.22
N LEU A 31 -3.68 -23.80 4.31
CA LEU A 31 -4.57 -24.85 3.84
C LEU A 31 -5.91 -24.80 4.59
N HIS A 32 -5.89 -24.62 5.91
CA HIS A 32 -7.08 -24.45 6.72
C HIS A 32 -7.89 -23.22 6.31
N LEU A 33 -7.23 -22.09 6.02
CA LEU A 33 -7.92 -20.90 5.51
C LEU A 33 -8.72 -21.22 4.24
N PHE A 34 -8.09 -21.84 3.24
CA PHE A 34 -8.77 -22.11 1.96
C PHE A 34 -9.77 -23.26 2.04
N VAL A 35 -9.42 -24.36 2.68
CA VAL A 35 -10.25 -25.58 2.70
C VAL A 35 -11.33 -25.50 3.78
N THR A 36 -10.95 -25.19 5.02
CA THR A 36 -11.88 -25.22 6.16
C THR A 36 -12.71 -23.95 6.22
N ASP A 37 -12.08 -22.77 6.10
CA ASP A 37 -12.77 -21.51 6.36
C ASP A 37 -13.50 -20.96 5.12
N LEU A 38 -12.98 -21.24 3.92
CA LEU A 38 -13.53 -20.78 2.62
C LEU A 38 -14.13 -21.90 1.75
N GLY A 39 -14.03 -23.18 2.13
CA GLY A 39 -14.71 -24.27 1.44
C GLY A 39 -14.09 -24.76 0.12
N PHE A 40 -12.83 -24.43 -0.17
CA PHE A 40 -12.12 -24.98 -1.34
C PHE A 40 -11.84 -26.48 -1.17
N THR A 41 -11.71 -27.21 -2.28
CA THR A 41 -11.32 -28.62 -2.25
C THR A 41 -9.82 -28.76 -1.98
N HIS A 42 -9.45 -29.63 -1.06
CA HIS A 42 -8.05 -29.97 -0.74
C HIS A 42 -7.39 -30.71 -1.91
N ILE A 43 -6.19 -30.28 -2.30
CA ILE A 43 -5.42 -30.89 -3.41
C ILE A 43 -4.01 -31.30 -2.96
N GLU A 44 -3.23 -30.37 -2.42
CA GLU A 44 -1.82 -30.53 -2.02
C GLU A 44 -0.93 -31.35 -3.00
N GLN A 45 -0.94 -30.96 -4.27
CA GLN A 45 -0.18 -31.64 -5.32
C GLN A 45 1.00 -30.78 -5.81
N PRO A 46 2.25 -31.27 -5.80
CA PRO A 46 3.39 -30.55 -6.38
C PRO A 46 3.21 -30.28 -7.87
N ILE A 47 3.58 -29.09 -8.33
CA ILE A 47 3.61 -28.75 -9.76
C ILE A 47 4.96 -29.23 -10.32
N PRO A 48 4.98 -30.16 -11.30
CA PRO A 48 6.23 -30.66 -11.87
C PRO A 48 7.06 -29.53 -12.49
N VAL A 49 8.31 -29.39 -12.02
CA VAL A 49 9.24 -28.37 -12.53
C VAL A 49 9.86 -28.85 -13.83
N ARG A 50 9.18 -28.55 -14.93
CA ARG A 50 9.51 -28.95 -16.30
C ARG A 50 9.54 -27.74 -17.24
N GLU A 51 10.20 -27.89 -18.39
CA GLU A 51 10.33 -26.80 -19.39
C GLU A 51 9.00 -26.36 -19.99
N ASP A 52 8.04 -27.26 -20.12
CA ASP A 52 6.68 -26.97 -20.59
C ASP A 52 5.92 -26.06 -19.63
N THR A 53 6.10 -26.25 -18.32
CA THR A 53 5.45 -25.43 -17.28
C THR A 53 6.20 -24.12 -17.02
N PHE A 54 7.53 -24.16 -16.90
CA PHE A 54 8.33 -23.02 -16.41
C PHE A 54 9.23 -22.38 -17.47
N GLY A 55 9.20 -22.84 -18.72
CA GLY A 55 10.11 -22.38 -19.76
C GLY A 55 11.55 -22.82 -19.51
N ARG A 56 12.50 -22.06 -20.07
CA ARG A 56 13.95 -22.34 -19.96
C ARG A 56 14.67 -21.25 -19.18
N GLY A 57 15.89 -21.57 -18.73
CA GLY A 57 16.78 -20.59 -18.10
C GLY A 57 16.42 -20.30 -16.64
N GLN A 58 16.53 -19.02 -16.25
CA GLN A 58 16.46 -18.61 -14.83
C GLN A 58 15.11 -18.91 -14.18
N VAL A 59 14.00 -18.88 -14.93
CA VAL A 59 12.65 -19.16 -14.38
C VAL A 59 12.50 -20.61 -13.96
N LEU A 60 13.04 -21.54 -14.76
CA LEU A 60 13.02 -22.97 -14.44
C LEU A 60 13.86 -23.27 -13.19
N GLU A 61 15.07 -22.72 -13.12
CA GLU A 61 15.94 -22.86 -11.94
C GLU A 61 15.31 -22.25 -10.69
N PHE A 62 14.65 -21.10 -10.84
CA PHE A 62 13.92 -20.48 -9.75
C PHE A 62 12.74 -21.34 -9.27
N ALA A 63 11.98 -21.95 -10.19
CA ALA A 63 10.90 -22.87 -9.84
C ALA A 63 11.40 -24.13 -9.09
N ARG A 64 12.61 -24.63 -9.40
CA ARG A 64 13.24 -25.75 -8.67
C ARG A 64 13.50 -25.41 -7.20
N GLN A 65 13.83 -24.15 -6.92
CA GLN A 65 14.09 -23.67 -5.56
C GLN A 65 12.79 -23.51 -4.77
N CYS A 66 11.76 -22.94 -5.39
CA CYS A 66 10.50 -22.59 -4.73
C CYS A 66 9.49 -23.73 -4.63
N ARG A 67 9.65 -24.78 -5.43
CA ARG A 67 8.82 -26.01 -5.44
C ARG A 67 7.31 -25.71 -5.36
N PRO A 68 6.75 -25.01 -6.36
CA PRO A 68 5.36 -24.60 -6.33
C PRO A 68 4.41 -25.81 -6.29
N LEU A 69 3.27 -25.64 -5.64
CA LEU A 69 2.28 -26.69 -5.44
C LEU A 69 0.85 -26.14 -5.58
N ARG A 70 -0.08 -27.00 -5.98
CA ARG A 70 -1.53 -26.76 -5.93
C ARG A 70 -2.00 -27.07 -4.52
N LEU A 71 -2.37 -26.04 -3.76
CA LEU A 71 -2.74 -26.16 -2.36
C LEU A 71 -4.19 -26.62 -2.23
N ALA A 72 -5.09 -25.91 -2.91
CA ALA A 72 -6.53 -26.16 -2.95
C ALA A 72 -7.09 -25.71 -4.31
N GLY A 73 -8.34 -26.04 -4.61
CA GLY A 73 -8.99 -25.58 -5.83
C GLY A 73 -10.50 -25.78 -5.80
N HIS A 74 -11.20 -25.13 -6.75
CA HIS A 74 -12.64 -25.28 -6.92
C HIS A 74 -13.06 -24.92 -8.34
N ASN A 75 -13.79 -25.81 -9.02
CA ASN A 75 -14.33 -25.61 -10.38
C ASN A 75 -13.35 -25.00 -11.40
N GLY A 76 -12.08 -25.40 -11.34
CA GLY A 76 -11.02 -24.95 -12.25
C GLY A 76 -10.22 -23.73 -11.77
N LEU A 77 -10.66 -23.03 -10.71
CA LEU A 77 -9.82 -22.06 -10.01
C LEU A 77 -8.86 -22.79 -9.07
N GLU A 78 -7.56 -22.47 -9.19
CA GLU A 78 -6.49 -23.09 -8.41
C GLU A 78 -5.90 -22.13 -7.37
N ILE A 79 -5.63 -22.63 -6.17
CA ILE A 79 -4.85 -21.92 -5.16
C ILE A 79 -3.41 -22.44 -5.23
N LEU A 80 -2.51 -21.63 -5.77
CA LEU A 80 -1.12 -22.03 -6.04
C LEU A 80 -0.19 -21.48 -4.97
N TYR A 81 0.53 -22.36 -4.28
CA TYR A 81 1.44 -22.00 -3.20
C TYR A 81 2.91 -22.12 -3.63
N ALA A 82 3.75 -21.18 -3.21
CA ALA A 82 5.20 -21.25 -3.41
C ALA A 82 5.96 -20.58 -2.26
N GLU A 83 7.10 -21.16 -1.91
CA GLU A 83 8.00 -20.63 -0.87
C GLU A 83 9.15 -19.85 -1.51
N LEU A 84 9.31 -18.59 -1.11
CA LEU A 84 10.35 -17.71 -1.63
C LEU A 84 11.44 -17.50 -0.57
N ASP A 85 12.68 -17.74 -0.97
CA ASP A 85 13.87 -17.40 -0.19
C ASP A 85 14.19 -15.90 -0.27
N GLY A 86 14.90 -15.36 0.74
CA GLY A 86 15.41 -13.99 0.75
C GLY A 86 14.94 -13.17 1.95
N ASP A 87 15.39 -11.91 1.99
CA ASP A 87 15.14 -10.99 3.10
C ASP A 87 13.73 -10.38 3.10
N ARG A 88 13.00 -10.53 1.99
CA ARG A 88 11.62 -10.07 1.79
C ARG A 88 10.95 -10.85 0.68
N LEU A 89 9.61 -10.81 0.62
CA LEU A 89 8.86 -11.30 -0.54
C LEU A 89 9.00 -10.34 -1.73
N ASP A 90 9.99 -10.61 -2.59
CA ASP A 90 10.29 -9.79 -3.77
C ASP A 90 9.20 -9.86 -4.85
N TYR A 91 8.71 -8.70 -5.30
CA TYR A 91 7.60 -8.60 -6.25
C TYR A 91 7.97 -9.06 -7.66
N THR A 92 9.22 -8.83 -8.07
CA THR A 92 9.70 -9.25 -9.38
C THR A 92 9.70 -10.76 -9.48
N ARG A 93 10.20 -11.44 -8.46
CA ARG A 93 10.18 -12.91 -8.38
C ARG A 93 8.76 -13.47 -8.37
N GLN A 94 7.85 -12.87 -7.60
CA GLN A 94 6.42 -13.25 -7.59
C GLN A 94 5.80 -13.12 -8.98
N ARG A 95 6.00 -11.97 -9.64
CA ARG A 95 5.48 -11.70 -10.99
C ARG A 95 6.01 -12.70 -12.02
N VAL A 96 7.31 -12.98 -12.00
CA VAL A 96 7.93 -13.96 -12.91
C VAL A 96 7.27 -15.33 -12.75
N LEU A 97 7.14 -15.81 -11.51
CA LEU A 97 6.57 -17.12 -11.23
C LEU A 97 5.07 -17.19 -11.57
N ALA A 98 4.29 -16.19 -11.14
CA ALA A 98 2.86 -16.12 -11.41
C ALA A 98 2.56 -15.98 -12.90
N THR A 99 3.27 -15.12 -13.62
CA THR A 99 3.09 -14.94 -15.08
C THR A 99 3.30 -16.22 -15.84
N GLN A 100 4.29 -17.02 -15.42
CA GLN A 100 4.60 -18.29 -16.03
C GLN A 100 3.54 -19.36 -15.70
N LEU A 101 3.16 -19.47 -14.42
CA LEU A 101 2.14 -20.42 -13.97
C LEU A 101 0.75 -20.14 -14.59
N LEU A 102 0.41 -18.88 -14.85
CA LEU A 102 -0.84 -18.50 -15.53
C LEU A 102 -0.97 -19.08 -16.95
N ARG A 103 0.12 -19.52 -17.58
CA ARG A 103 0.05 -20.20 -18.89
C ARG A 103 -0.52 -21.61 -18.78
N THR A 104 -0.32 -22.25 -17.62
CA THR A 104 -0.78 -23.62 -17.33
C THR A 104 -2.06 -23.62 -16.51
N PHE A 105 -2.20 -22.66 -15.59
CA PHE A 105 -3.33 -22.47 -14.70
C PHE A 105 -3.89 -21.05 -14.91
N PRO A 106 -4.74 -20.82 -15.93
CA PRO A 106 -5.25 -19.49 -16.26
C PRO A 106 -6.02 -18.83 -15.12
N ASP A 107 -6.65 -19.65 -14.29
CA ASP A 107 -7.45 -19.25 -13.15
C ASP A 107 -6.72 -19.65 -11.88
N ALA A 108 -5.96 -18.71 -11.32
CA ALA A 108 -5.18 -18.97 -10.13
C ALA A 108 -5.15 -17.79 -9.16
N LEU A 109 -5.31 -18.10 -7.88
CA LEU A 109 -4.88 -17.24 -6.78
C LEU A 109 -3.52 -17.74 -6.28
N PHE A 110 -2.55 -16.85 -6.19
CA PHE A 110 -1.20 -17.20 -5.75
C PHE A 110 -1.00 -16.90 -4.27
N VAL A 111 -0.31 -17.81 -3.59
CA VAL A 111 0.05 -17.73 -2.17
C VAL A 111 1.57 -17.85 -2.06
N PHE A 112 2.24 -16.74 -1.80
CA PHE A 112 3.69 -16.69 -1.64
C PHE A 112 4.05 -16.56 -0.17
N ALA A 113 4.77 -17.53 0.38
CA ALA A 113 5.25 -17.48 1.76
C ALA A 113 6.76 -17.25 1.80
N ARG A 114 7.23 -16.42 2.74
CA ARG A 114 8.67 -16.23 2.94
C ARG A 114 9.22 -17.38 3.77
N LYS A 115 10.05 -18.19 3.14
CA LYS A 115 10.54 -19.45 3.73
C LYS A 115 11.20 -19.28 5.10
N ALA A 116 12.02 -18.24 5.25
CA ALA A 116 12.74 -17.95 6.50
C ALA A 116 11.82 -17.61 7.70
N THR A 117 10.56 -17.25 7.43
CA THR A 117 9.58 -16.86 8.46
C THR A 117 8.59 -17.97 8.82
N LEU A 118 8.56 -19.05 8.03
CA LEU A 118 7.73 -20.21 8.35
C LEU A 118 8.23 -20.88 9.64
N GLY A 119 7.29 -21.29 10.49
CA GLY A 119 7.54 -21.91 11.80
C GLY A 119 7.89 -20.92 12.91
N GLN A 120 8.06 -19.63 12.61
CA GLN A 120 8.39 -18.63 13.64
C GLN A 120 7.19 -18.34 14.55
N PRO A 121 7.40 -18.08 15.87
CA PRO A 121 6.32 -17.80 16.81
C PRO A 121 5.42 -16.63 16.41
N GLU A 122 6.02 -15.60 15.81
CA GLU A 122 5.37 -14.36 15.38
C GLU A 122 4.47 -14.56 14.15
N GLY A 123 4.69 -15.64 13.39
CA GLY A 123 4.02 -15.93 12.13
C GLY A 123 4.85 -15.55 10.89
N ALA A 124 4.45 -16.12 9.76
CA ALA A 124 5.11 -16.00 8.48
C ALA A 124 4.62 -14.76 7.70
N GLU A 125 5.52 -14.21 6.89
CA GLU A 125 5.20 -13.20 5.88
C GLU A 125 4.62 -13.92 4.66
N VAL A 126 3.37 -13.57 4.29
CA VAL A 126 2.64 -14.20 3.19
C VAL A 126 1.99 -13.15 2.30
N HIS A 127 2.06 -13.31 0.99
CA HIS A 127 1.28 -12.54 0.03
C HIS A 127 0.24 -13.43 -0.65
N LEU A 128 -1.03 -13.00 -0.61
CA LEU A 128 -2.07 -13.51 -1.49
C LEU A 128 -2.11 -12.59 -2.72
N VAL A 129 -2.04 -13.14 -3.93
CA VAL A 129 -1.94 -12.35 -5.16
C VAL A 129 -2.94 -12.84 -6.20
N ASN A 130 -3.89 -11.97 -6.56
CA ASN A 130 -4.78 -12.12 -7.71
C ASN A 130 -4.20 -11.35 -8.91
N VAL A 131 -4.27 -11.91 -10.11
CA VAL A 131 -3.76 -11.30 -11.34
C VAL A 131 -4.93 -11.03 -12.29
N LYS A 132 -5.16 -9.75 -12.63
CA LYS A 132 -6.20 -9.34 -13.58
C LYS A 132 -5.62 -8.76 -14.85
N GLY A 133 -6.29 -9.06 -15.96
CA GLY A 133 -5.91 -8.61 -17.29
C GLY A 133 -5.19 -9.68 -18.10
N THR A 134 -5.43 -9.70 -19.40
CA THR A 134 -4.84 -10.63 -20.37
C THR A 134 -3.51 -10.11 -20.92
N ASP A 135 -3.51 -8.87 -21.40
CA ASP A 135 -2.33 -8.24 -22.03
C ASP A 135 -1.48 -7.49 -21.01
N LYS A 136 -2.11 -6.61 -20.23
CA LYS A 136 -1.48 -5.91 -19.09
C LYS A 136 -1.92 -6.55 -17.79
N LYS A 137 -1.04 -7.36 -17.19
CA LYS A 137 -1.30 -8.08 -15.94
C LYS A 137 -1.11 -7.18 -14.73
N ILE A 138 -2.18 -6.96 -13.98
CA ILE A 138 -2.19 -6.20 -12.72
C ILE A 138 -2.26 -7.19 -11.56
N PHE A 139 -1.23 -7.19 -10.73
CA PHE A 139 -1.03 -8.05 -9.57
C PHE A 139 -1.53 -7.37 -8.30
N ARG A 140 -2.77 -7.66 -7.94
CA ARG A 140 -3.46 -7.14 -6.75
C ARG A 140 -3.22 -8.08 -5.58
N ARG A 141 -2.81 -7.55 -4.41
CA ARG A 141 -2.35 -8.40 -3.30
C ARG A 141 -2.83 -7.98 -1.91
N PHE A 142 -3.00 -8.97 -1.06
CA PHE A 142 -3.04 -8.82 0.40
C PHE A 142 -1.71 -9.26 1.00
N LYS A 143 -1.18 -8.46 1.93
CA LYS A 143 -0.05 -8.85 2.78
C LYS A 143 -0.56 -9.37 4.10
N LEU A 144 -0.13 -10.57 4.47
CA LEU A 144 -0.42 -11.21 5.73
C LEU A 144 0.89 -11.44 6.50
N GLY A 145 0.81 -11.47 7.83
CA GLY A 145 1.95 -11.72 8.69
C GLY A 145 2.11 -10.68 9.82
N PRO A 146 3.22 -10.76 10.57
CA PRO A 146 3.40 -9.96 11.77
C PRO A 146 3.19 -8.45 11.55
N GLY A 147 2.32 -7.86 12.36
CA GLY A 147 2.03 -6.42 12.33
C GLY A 147 1.07 -5.95 11.24
N GLN A 148 0.42 -6.85 10.48
CA GLN A 148 -0.67 -6.48 9.57
C GLN A 148 -2.01 -6.32 10.30
N LYS A 149 -2.91 -5.50 9.75
CA LYS A 149 -4.32 -5.42 10.19
C LYS A 149 -5.19 -6.26 9.27
N TYR A 150 -6.04 -7.08 9.85
CA TYR A 150 -6.75 -8.11 9.08
C TYR A 150 -8.23 -7.82 8.83
N ARG A 151 -8.82 -6.76 9.40
CA ARG A 151 -10.27 -6.54 9.28
C ARG A 151 -10.71 -6.44 7.81
N THR A 152 -10.14 -5.51 7.04
CA THR A 152 -10.41 -5.38 5.61
C THR A 152 -10.10 -6.67 4.84
N ALA A 153 -8.93 -7.29 5.08
CA ALA A 153 -8.55 -8.53 4.39
C ALA A 153 -9.53 -9.67 4.67
N SER A 154 -10.06 -9.77 5.89
CA SER A 154 -11.00 -10.82 6.30
C SER A 154 -12.37 -10.62 5.66
N GLU A 155 -12.87 -9.38 5.67
CA GLU A 155 -14.14 -9.02 5.03
C GLU A 155 -14.07 -9.29 3.52
N ARG A 156 -12.96 -8.95 2.89
CA ARG A 156 -12.74 -9.18 1.46
C ARG A 156 -12.57 -10.65 1.09
N LEU A 157 -11.73 -11.39 1.81
CA LEU A 157 -11.50 -12.81 1.55
C LEU A 157 -12.75 -13.65 1.83
N ALA A 158 -13.63 -13.21 2.74
CA ALA A 158 -14.91 -13.87 2.98
C ALA A 158 -15.87 -13.83 1.76
N LEU A 159 -15.62 -12.98 0.76
CA LEU A 159 -16.32 -13.05 -0.53
C LEU A 159 -16.01 -14.36 -1.27
N LEU A 160 -14.91 -15.04 -0.94
CA LEU A 160 -14.52 -16.32 -1.54
C LEU A 160 -15.08 -17.52 -0.78
N ASP A 161 -16.02 -17.31 0.16
CA ASP A 161 -16.62 -18.40 0.91
C ASP A 161 -17.54 -19.25 0.02
N LEU A 162 -17.19 -20.53 -0.11
CA LEU A 162 -17.92 -21.55 -0.87
C LEU A 162 -18.67 -22.53 0.04
N THR A 163 -18.60 -22.37 1.37
CA THR A 163 -19.14 -23.36 2.33
C THR A 163 -20.64 -23.61 2.15
N ASN A 164 -21.39 -22.61 1.69
CA ASN A 164 -22.82 -22.72 1.41
C ASN A 164 -23.16 -22.75 -0.09
N GLU A 165 -22.15 -22.72 -0.97
CA GLU A 165 -22.33 -22.59 -2.43
C GLU A 165 -21.35 -23.49 -3.21
N PRO A 166 -21.43 -24.82 -3.04
CA PRO A 166 -20.48 -25.76 -3.64
C PRO A 166 -20.59 -25.89 -5.17
N ASP A 167 -21.69 -25.41 -5.76
CA ASP A 167 -21.94 -25.48 -7.21
C ASP A 167 -21.62 -24.16 -7.94
N LEU A 168 -20.94 -23.22 -7.27
CA LEU A 168 -20.62 -21.90 -7.83
C LEU A 168 -19.80 -22.03 -9.13
N SER A 169 -20.25 -21.39 -10.20
CA SER A 169 -19.56 -21.51 -11.48
C SER A 169 -18.18 -20.83 -11.45
N LEU A 170 -17.26 -21.28 -12.31
CA LEU A 170 -15.94 -20.65 -12.47
C LEU A 170 -16.04 -19.16 -12.79
N LEU A 171 -17.03 -18.75 -13.59
CA LEU A 171 -17.22 -17.35 -13.97
C LEU A 171 -17.61 -16.48 -12.77
N GLU A 172 -18.54 -16.97 -11.94
CA GLU A 172 -18.95 -16.26 -10.71
C GLU A 172 -17.81 -16.20 -9.70
N LEU A 173 -17.07 -17.30 -9.52
CA LEU A 173 -15.92 -17.34 -8.62
C LEU A 173 -14.80 -16.39 -9.06
N ARG A 174 -14.54 -16.26 -10.38
CA ARG A 174 -13.64 -15.24 -10.92
C ARG A 174 -14.08 -13.83 -10.58
N HIS A 175 -15.38 -13.53 -10.70
CA HIS A 175 -15.93 -12.22 -10.35
C HIS A 175 -15.72 -11.92 -8.87
N ARG A 176 -16.03 -12.88 -7.98
CA ARG A 176 -15.78 -12.73 -6.54
C ARG A 176 -14.31 -12.55 -6.19
N LEU A 177 -13.41 -13.26 -6.89
CA LEU A 177 -11.97 -13.09 -6.75
C LEU A 177 -11.50 -11.70 -7.18
N ASP A 178 -12.07 -11.17 -8.25
CA ASP A 178 -11.78 -9.81 -8.71
C ASP A 178 -12.30 -8.74 -7.75
N ASP A 179 -13.48 -8.93 -7.17
CA ASP A 179 -14.09 -8.05 -6.18
C ASP A 179 -13.37 -8.10 -4.83
N ALA A 180 -12.93 -9.28 -4.39
CA ALA A 180 -12.18 -9.46 -3.15
C ALA A 180 -10.85 -8.70 -3.18
N PHE A 181 -10.23 -8.58 -4.35
CA PHE A 181 -8.96 -7.86 -4.52
C PHE A 181 -9.13 -6.46 -5.12
N ASP A 182 -10.35 -5.90 -5.10
CA ASP A 182 -10.62 -4.56 -5.60
C ASP A 182 -10.23 -3.47 -4.59
N VAL A 183 -9.23 -2.67 -4.96
CA VAL A 183 -8.71 -1.57 -4.15
C VAL A 183 -9.62 -0.35 -4.19
N GLU A 184 -10.34 -0.12 -5.29
CA GLU A 184 -11.24 1.03 -5.40
C GLU A 184 -12.38 0.89 -4.38
N ALA A 185 -12.98 -0.28 -4.26
CA ALA A 185 -14.01 -0.48 -3.25
C ALA A 185 -13.49 -0.33 -1.80
N VAL A 186 -12.21 -0.63 -1.49
CA VAL A 186 -11.62 -0.35 -0.15
C VAL A 186 -11.44 1.15 0.04
N THR A 187 -11.01 1.83 -1.02
CA THR A 187 -10.81 3.28 -1.07
C THR A 187 -12.11 4.01 -0.84
N GLU A 188 -13.18 3.65 -1.55
CA GLU A 188 -14.52 4.25 -1.41
C GLU A 188 -15.08 4.06 0.00
N GLU A 189 -14.95 2.84 0.56
CA GLU A 189 -15.40 2.54 1.92
C GLU A 189 -14.63 3.36 2.95
N PHE A 190 -13.29 3.39 2.85
CA PHE A 190 -12.44 4.22 3.69
C PHE A 190 -12.88 5.69 3.62
N PHE A 191 -13.13 6.20 2.41
CA PHE A 191 -13.56 7.58 2.19
C PHE A 191 -14.87 7.91 2.90
N LYS A 192 -15.84 7.02 2.78
CA LYS A 192 -17.15 7.15 3.43
C LYS A 192 -17.00 7.20 4.94
N HIS A 193 -16.19 6.33 5.51
CA HIS A 193 -15.92 6.32 6.96
C HIS A 193 -15.12 7.54 7.39
N TYR A 194 -14.12 7.96 6.60
CA TYR A 194 -13.33 9.16 6.85
C TYR A 194 -14.22 10.40 6.90
N LYS A 195 -15.14 10.58 5.94
CA LYS A 195 -16.10 11.71 5.92
C LYS A 195 -16.94 11.78 7.20
N ARG A 196 -17.35 10.63 7.75
CA ARG A 196 -18.11 10.56 9.02
C ARG A 196 -17.27 11.01 10.20
N VAL A 197 -16.03 10.50 10.29
CA VAL A 197 -15.08 10.90 11.33
C VAL A 197 -14.73 12.39 11.23
N PHE A 198 -14.55 12.89 10.02
CA PHE A 198 -14.30 14.30 9.73
C PHE A 198 -15.45 15.19 10.20
N ALA A 199 -16.69 14.84 9.85
CA ALA A 199 -17.87 15.59 10.27
C ALA A 199 -18.03 15.60 11.80
N ASP A 200 -17.84 14.46 12.48
CA ASP A 200 -17.89 14.39 13.95
C ASP A 200 -16.81 15.27 14.60
N LEU A 201 -15.58 15.28 14.06
CA LEU A 201 -14.51 16.14 14.55
C LEU A 201 -14.82 17.62 14.33
N GLN A 202 -15.27 17.99 13.13
CA GLN A 202 -15.62 19.37 12.79
C GLN A 202 -16.74 19.89 13.69
N ASP A 203 -17.77 19.07 13.96
CA ASP A 203 -18.87 19.42 14.86
C ASP A 203 -18.36 19.67 16.30
N ARG A 204 -17.48 18.81 16.81
CA ARG A 204 -16.88 18.98 18.14
C ARG A 204 -16.07 20.27 18.23
N LEU A 205 -15.24 20.55 17.22
CA LEU A 205 -14.40 21.75 17.17
C LEU A 205 -15.22 23.02 17.02
N THR A 206 -16.28 22.99 16.20
CA THR A 206 -17.20 24.13 15.98
C THR A 206 -17.93 24.50 17.26
N ARG A 207 -18.36 23.50 18.07
CA ARG A 207 -19.05 23.76 19.36
C ARG A 207 -18.16 24.53 20.34
N THR A 208 -16.86 24.28 20.32
CA THR A 208 -15.90 24.91 21.25
C THR A 208 -15.38 26.25 20.74
N SER A 209 -15.00 26.35 19.47
CA SER A 209 -14.42 27.56 18.87
C SER A 209 -15.46 28.60 18.42
N ARG A 210 -16.66 28.13 18.04
CA ARG A 210 -17.68 28.89 17.29
C ARG A 210 -17.20 29.41 15.92
N ASP A 211 -16.07 28.93 15.42
CA ASP A 211 -15.51 29.25 14.11
C ASP A 211 -15.55 28.00 13.23
N LYS A 212 -16.48 27.99 12.26
CA LYS A 212 -16.68 26.87 11.36
C LYS A 212 -15.54 26.69 10.36
N VAL A 213 -14.90 27.78 9.95
CA VAL A 213 -13.82 27.77 8.95
C VAL A 213 -12.57 27.20 9.62
N TRP A 214 -12.21 27.74 10.78
CA TRP A 214 -11.12 27.18 11.58
C TRP A 214 -11.37 25.73 11.96
N ALA A 215 -12.58 25.38 12.42
CA ALA A 215 -12.90 24.01 12.82
C ALA A 215 -12.76 23.02 11.67
N HIS A 216 -13.16 23.42 10.46
CA HIS A 216 -12.95 22.63 9.25
C HIS A 216 -11.45 22.41 8.98
N ASP A 217 -10.68 23.49 8.88
CA ASP A 217 -9.27 23.43 8.49
C ASP A 217 -8.42 22.71 9.53
N TYR A 218 -8.72 22.94 10.81
CA TYR A 218 -8.09 22.23 11.92
C TYR A 218 -8.46 20.74 11.95
N ALA A 219 -9.72 20.38 11.66
CA ALA A 219 -10.13 18.97 11.55
C ALA A 219 -9.34 18.25 10.44
N LEU A 220 -9.22 18.89 9.27
CA LEU A 220 -8.47 18.35 8.14
C LEU A 220 -7.00 18.17 8.50
N GLN A 221 -6.38 19.19 9.09
CA GLN A 221 -4.99 19.14 9.55
C GLN A 221 -4.75 18.03 10.57
N LEU A 222 -5.61 17.93 11.59
CA LEU A 222 -5.46 16.95 12.66
C LEU A 222 -5.62 15.52 12.15
N LEU A 223 -6.66 15.24 11.35
CA LEU A 223 -6.85 13.91 10.77
C LEU A 223 -5.72 13.56 9.81
N ASN A 224 -5.22 14.52 9.03
CA ASN A 224 -4.06 14.30 8.17
C ASN A 224 -2.82 13.93 9.00
N ARG A 225 -2.52 14.69 10.07
CA ARG A 225 -1.42 14.37 11.00
C ARG A 225 -1.56 12.96 11.57
N LEU A 226 -2.75 12.58 12.03
CA LEU A 226 -3.03 11.24 12.56
C LEU A 226 -2.83 10.14 11.50
N MET A 227 -3.32 10.35 10.28
CA MET A 227 -3.10 9.45 9.15
C MET A 227 -1.60 9.27 8.86
N PHE A 228 -0.84 10.37 8.83
CA PHE A 228 0.61 10.32 8.65
C PHE A 228 1.32 9.47 9.71
N LEU A 229 0.87 9.49 10.97
CA LEU A 229 1.41 8.61 12.01
C LEU A 229 1.28 7.12 11.64
N TYR A 230 0.16 6.73 11.03
CA TYR A 230 -0.05 5.35 10.58
C TYR A 230 0.89 4.95 9.46
N PHE A 231 1.31 5.88 8.58
CA PHE A 231 2.35 5.59 7.59
C PHE A 231 3.74 5.52 8.25
N ILE A 232 4.04 6.44 9.16
CA ILE A 232 5.34 6.51 9.85
C ILE A 232 5.60 5.28 10.70
N GLN A 233 4.62 4.80 11.47
CA GLN A 233 4.81 3.61 12.32
C GLN A 233 5.17 2.36 11.49
N ARG A 234 4.74 2.27 10.22
CA ARG A 234 5.11 1.16 9.32
C ARG A 234 6.58 1.17 8.94
N LYS A 235 7.24 2.34 8.97
CA LYS A 235 8.70 2.46 8.85
C LYS A 235 9.44 2.08 10.14
N ARG A 236 8.69 1.80 11.23
CA ARG A 236 9.21 1.44 12.56
C ARG A 236 10.09 2.51 13.18
N TRP A 237 9.87 3.76 12.79
CA TRP A 237 10.61 4.93 13.29
C TRP A 237 10.24 5.32 14.73
N LEU A 238 9.16 4.77 15.29
CA LEU A 238 8.72 5.02 16.65
C LEU A 238 8.92 3.74 17.49
N GLY A 239 10.08 3.62 18.11
CA GLY A 239 10.39 2.51 19.05
C GLY A 239 10.39 1.12 18.41
N ASP A 240 10.72 1.02 17.13
CA ASP A 240 10.66 -0.21 16.31
C ASP A 240 9.26 -0.89 16.29
N ASP A 241 8.19 -0.13 16.58
CA ASP A 241 6.85 -0.65 16.79
C ASP A 241 5.91 -0.31 15.60
N PRO A 242 5.48 -1.30 14.79
CA PRO A 242 4.55 -1.08 13.68
C PRO A 242 3.11 -0.76 14.11
N ASN A 243 2.82 -0.81 15.42
CA ASN A 243 1.53 -0.49 16.05
C ASN A 243 1.69 0.58 17.15
N PHE A 244 2.70 1.43 17.04
CA PHE A 244 3.04 2.42 18.07
C PHE A 244 1.84 3.26 18.51
N ILE A 245 1.00 3.75 17.60
CA ILE A 245 -0.13 4.63 17.95
C ILE A 245 -1.19 3.92 18.80
N THR A 246 -1.51 2.68 18.46
CA THR A 246 -2.42 1.85 19.27
C THR A 246 -1.86 1.63 20.67
N ARG A 247 -0.55 1.33 20.77
CA ARG A 247 0.15 1.17 22.05
C ARG A 247 0.15 2.47 22.84
N PHE A 248 0.46 3.60 22.20
CA PHE A 248 0.48 4.94 22.77
C PHE A 248 -0.86 5.29 23.40
N TRP A 249 -1.97 5.05 22.69
CA TRP A 249 -3.34 5.20 23.19
C TRP A 249 -3.64 4.28 24.38
N ARG A 250 -3.28 2.99 24.30
CA ARG A 250 -3.50 2.04 25.41
C ARG A 250 -2.71 2.42 26.66
N THR A 251 -1.46 2.83 26.50
CA THR A 251 -0.61 3.28 27.60
C THR A 251 -1.19 4.52 28.29
N TYR A 252 -1.72 5.48 27.52
CA TYR A 252 -2.46 6.61 28.08
C TYR A 252 -3.63 6.14 28.94
N LYS A 253 -4.49 5.25 28.43
CA LYS A 253 -5.65 4.73 29.18
C LYS A 253 -5.26 4.04 30.50
N THR A 254 -4.08 3.42 30.57
CA THR A 254 -3.59 2.76 31.78
C THR A 254 -2.67 3.63 32.65
N SER A 255 -2.33 4.85 32.22
CA SER A 255 -1.36 5.71 32.89
C SER A 255 -1.90 6.42 34.14
N GLY A 256 -3.22 6.38 34.37
CA GLY A 256 -3.88 7.10 35.47
C GLY A 256 -3.95 8.62 35.26
N GLN A 257 -3.62 9.12 34.07
CA GLN A 257 -3.80 10.54 33.72
C GLN A 257 -5.29 10.94 33.70
N PRO A 258 -5.60 12.22 33.90
CA PRO A 258 -6.98 12.71 33.81
C PRO A 258 -7.59 12.39 32.44
N LYS A 259 -8.87 12.03 32.42
CA LYS A 259 -9.60 11.82 31.16
C LYS A 259 -9.59 13.07 30.29
N ASN A 260 -9.73 12.88 28.98
CA ASN A 260 -9.78 13.92 27.96
C ASN A 260 -8.49 14.74 27.86
N THR A 261 -7.34 14.14 28.18
CA THR A 261 -6.03 14.80 28.10
C THR A 261 -5.10 14.15 27.08
N PHE A 262 -5.56 13.13 26.34
CA PHE A 262 -4.74 12.45 25.34
C PHE A 262 -4.21 13.41 24.26
N PHE A 263 -5.05 14.31 23.76
CA PHE A 263 -4.61 15.27 22.75
C PHE A 263 -3.51 16.20 23.27
N GLU A 264 -3.80 16.89 24.37
CA GLU A 264 -2.93 17.94 24.93
C GLU A 264 -1.63 17.38 25.53
N GLN A 265 -1.72 16.29 26.30
CA GLN A 265 -0.58 15.80 27.09
C GLN A 265 0.22 14.70 26.40
N TRP A 266 -0.35 14.02 25.41
CA TRP A 266 0.27 12.90 24.70
C TRP A 266 0.51 13.23 23.23
N LEU A 267 -0.56 13.44 22.46
CA LEU A 267 -0.45 13.60 21.01
C LEU A 267 0.28 14.89 20.60
N SER A 268 0.04 16.00 21.32
CA SER A 268 0.72 17.27 21.08
C SER A 268 2.23 17.19 21.33
N VAL A 269 2.67 16.39 22.30
CA VAL A 269 4.11 16.14 22.53
C VAL A 269 4.71 15.35 21.36
N LEU A 270 4.00 14.33 20.87
CA LEU A 270 4.44 13.58 19.70
C LEU A 270 4.55 14.48 18.46
N PHE A 271 3.54 15.31 18.19
CA PHE A 271 3.54 16.24 17.06
C PHE A 271 4.61 17.33 17.20
N PHE A 272 4.51 18.15 18.23
CA PHE A 272 5.23 19.42 18.29
C PHE A 272 6.60 19.32 18.95
N GLU A 273 6.90 18.21 19.63
CA GLU A 273 8.22 17.97 20.23
C GLU A 273 8.99 16.86 19.53
N ALA A 274 8.45 15.64 19.49
CA ALA A 274 9.19 14.47 19.00
C ALA A 274 9.54 14.60 17.51
N PHE A 275 8.54 14.83 16.64
CA PHE A 275 8.78 15.01 15.20
C PHE A 275 9.46 16.33 14.83
N ASN A 276 9.74 17.20 15.80
CA ASN A 276 10.36 18.50 15.62
C ASN A 276 11.76 18.60 16.28
N ASN A 277 12.38 17.47 16.67
CA ASN A 277 13.69 17.43 17.36
C ASN A 277 13.74 18.23 18.69
N LYS A 278 12.61 18.43 19.37
CA LYS A 278 12.53 19.17 20.65
C LYS A 278 12.29 18.24 21.86
N PHE A 279 12.18 16.93 21.64
CA PHE A 279 11.98 15.96 22.71
C PHE A 279 13.30 15.33 23.20
N GLN A 280 13.45 15.17 24.52
CA GLN A 280 14.58 14.48 25.14
C GLN A 280 14.07 13.54 26.25
N ALA A 281 14.56 12.29 26.27
CA ALA A 281 14.03 11.25 27.16
C ALA A 281 14.23 11.50 28.67
N GLY A 282 15.18 12.37 29.05
CA GLY A 282 15.53 12.70 30.43
C GLY A 282 14.75 13.87 31.05
N ARG A 283 13.80 14.46 30.31
CA ARG A 283 13.01 15.61 30.77
C ARG A 283 12.12 15.27 31.97
N GLN A 284 12.25 16.06 33.04
CA GLN A 284 11.52 15.87 34.29
C GLN A 284 10.01 16.13 34.13
N ASP A 285 9.66 17.10 33.28
CA ASP A 285 8.28 17.50 32.97
C ASP A 285 7.56 16.54 32.02
N ARG A 286 8.25 15.49 31.55
CA ARG A 286 7.70 14.43 30.67
C ARG A 286 7.73 13.06 31.34
N LYS A 287 7.83 13.00 32.67
CA LYS A 287 7.86 11.77 33.48
C LYS A 287 6.55 10.98 33.49
N HIS A 288 5.44 11.57 33.05
CA HIS A 288 4.16 10.86 32.92
C HIS A 288 4.19 9.80 31.82
N PHE A 289 5.07 9.92 30.83
CA PHE A 289 5.32 8.86 29.86
C PHE A 289 6.20 7.76 30.47
N PRO A 290 5.85 6.48 30.30
CA PRO A 290 6.75 5.37 30.62
C PRO A 290 8.09 5.42 29.87
N ASP A 291 9.12 4.76 30.42
CA ASP A 291 10.50 4.83 29.93
C ASP A 291 10.67 4.38 28.47
N ASP A 292 9.94 3.35 28.07
CA ASP A 292 9.89 2.83 26.71
C ASP A 292 9.28 3.85 25.73
N ILE A 293 8.19 4.51 26.11
CA ILE A 293 7.56 5.57 25.30
C ILE A 293 8.51 6.77 25.18
N ARG A 294 9.17 7.20 26.27
CA ARG A 294 10.14 8.31 26.19
C ARG A 294 11.31 8.00 25.27
N LYS A 295 11.82 6.76 25.28
CA LYS A 295 12.87 6.33 24.34
C LYS A 295 12.39 6.35 22.91
N ALA A 296 11.18 5.86 22.64
CA ALA A 296 10.58 5.88 21.30
C ALA A 296 10.39 7.32 20.77
N LEU A 297 9.88 8.23 21.61
CA LEU A 297 9.71 9.65 21.25
C LEU A 297 11.05 10.35 20.98
N ALA A 298 12.10 10.01 21.72
CA ALA A 298 13.44 10.57 21.50
C ALA A 298 14.13 10.04 20.24
N GLN A 299 13.68 8.91 19.70
CA GLN A 299 14.16 8.32 18.45
C GLN A 299 13.34 8.75 17.23
N ALA A 300 12.24 9.48 17.44
CA ALA A 300 11.40 9.94 16.35
C ALA A 300 12.21 10.82 15.36
N PRO A 301 12.07 10.58 14.05
CA PRO A 301 12.81 11.34 13.05
C PRO A 301 12.24 12.74 12.92
N PHE A 302 13.11 13.68 12.56
CA PHE A 302 12.65 15.00 12.14
C PHE A 302 11.97 14.89 10.77
N LEU A 303 10.69 15.22 10.73
CA LEU A 303 9.92 15.22 9.48
C LEU A 303 9.87 16.66 8.94
N ASN A 304 10.88 16.97 8.12
CA ASN A 304 10.91 18.18 7.32
C ASN A 304 9.65 18.25 6.43
N GLY A 305 8.92 19.37 6.44
CA GLY A 305 7.73 19.55 5.59
C GLY A 305 6.58 20.33 6.22
N GLY A 306 6.72 20.87 7.42
CA GLY A 306 5.72 21.76 8.03
C GLY A 306 4.47 21.06 8.58
N LEU A 307 4.18 19.81 8.19
CA LEU A 307 2.98 19.09 8.62
C LEU A 307 2.82 19.02 10.14
N PHE A 308 3.89 18.69 10.86
CA PHE A 308 3.91 18.62 12.33
C PHE A 308 4.47 19.89 12.98
N ALA A 309 4.87 20.89 12.19
CA ALA A 309 5.27 22.17 12.75
C ALA A 309 4.02 22.91 13.24
N PRO A 310 4.07 23.58 14.40
CA PRO A 310 3.00 24.47 14.83
C PRO A 310 2.72 25.53 13.76
N ASN A 311 1.45 25.82 13.53
CA ASN A 311 1.01 26.87 12.62
C ASN A 311 -0.15 27.70 13.19
N GLN A 312 -0.63 28.66 12.41
CA GLN A 312 -1.67 29.60 12.85
C GLN A 312 -2.95 28.90 13.33
N LEU A 313 -3.29 27.72 12.78
CA LEU A 313 -4.46 26.96 13.23
C LEU A 313 -4.25 26.38 14.62
N ASP A 314 -3.03 25.98 14.96
CA ASP A 314 -2.67 25.43 16.28
C ASP A 314 -2.65 26.52 17.38
N ASP A 315 -2.34 27.77 17.01
CA ASP A 315 -2.27 28.90 17.95
C ASP A 315 -3.60 29.65 18.13
N ALA A 316 -4.53 29.52 17.17
CA ALA A 316 -5.76 30.31 17.14
C ALA A 316 -6.75 29.95 18.27
N TYR A 317 -6.85 28.66 18.60
CA TYR A 317 -7.74 28.15 19.64
C TYR A 317 -7.08 26.99 20.39
N ASP A 318 -7.58 26.67 21.59
CA ASP A 318 -7.17 25.51 22.38
C ASP A 318 -8.19 24.36 22.23
N PRO A 319 -8.01 23.43 21.26
CA PRO A 319 -8.97 22.38 20.98
C PRO A 319 -8.99 21.32 22.09
N LYS A 320 -10.05 21.34 22.89
CA LYS A 320 -10.31 20.28 23.88
C LYS A 320 -11.03 19.11 23.24
N LEU A 321 -10.25 18.13 22.79
CA LEU A 321 -10.77 16.91 22.18
C LEU A 321 -10.97 15.84 23.24
N PRO A 322 -12.20 15.32 23.38
CA PRO A 322 -12.48 14.29 24.36
C PRO A 322 -11.94 12.93 23.94
N ASP A 323 -11.71 12.06 24.92
CA ASP A 323 -11.21 10.70 24.72
C ASP A 323 -12.14 9.87 23.84
N GLU A 324 -13.46 10.13 23.88
CA GLU A 324 -14.43 9.41 23.03
C GLU A 324 -14.15 9.56 21.53
N PHE A 325 -13.55 10.68 21.09
CA PHE A 325 -13.13 10.84 19.69
C PHE A 325 -11.98 9.87 19.35
N PHE A 326 -11.01 9.70 20.25
CA PHE A 326 -9.90 8.77 20.04
C PHE A 326 -10.32 7.31 20.21
N GLU A 327 -11.30 7.02 21.07
CA GLU A 327 -11.95 5.71 21.14
C GLU A 327 -12.61 5.33 19.80
N MET A 328 -13.24 6.30 19.13
CA MET A 328 -13.81 6.09 17.79
C MET A 328 -12.74 5.71 16.76
N LEU A 329 -11.58 6.37 16.83
CA LEU A 329 -10.46 6.13 15.92
C LEU A 329 -9.75 4.79 16.16
N PHE A 330 -9.55 4.41 17.43
CA PHE A 330 -8.63 3.32 17.80
C PHE A 330 -9.32 2.07 18.35
N ASP A 331 -10.45 2.20 19.06
CA ASP A 331 -11.05 1.07 19.78
C ASP A 331 -12.31 0.51 19.09
N ARG A 332 -13.26 1.39 18.72
CA ARG A 332 -14.56 0.99 18.18
C ARG A 332 -15.08 1.98 17.14
N PHE A 333 -15.63 1.47 16.06
CA PHE A 333 -16.27 2.28 15.03
C PHE A 333 -17.54 1.56 14.57
N GLU A 334 -18.65 2.30 14.46
CA GLU A 334 -19.96 1.75 14.07
C GLU A 334 -20.38 0.53 14.90
N GLY A 335 -20.20 0.62 16.23
CA GLY A 335 -20.61 -0.42 17.18
C GLY A 335 -19.72 -1.67 17.20
N THR A 336 -18.74 -1.79 16.31
CA THR A 336 -17.85 -2.96 16.21
C THR A 336 -16.40 -2.58 16.54
N SER A 337 -15.57 -3.57 16.88
CA SER A 337 -14.12 -3.40 17.09
C SER A 337 -13.37 -3.97 15.88
N PRO A 338 -12.27 -3.35 15.43
CA PRO A 338 -11.53 -2.25 16.05
C PRO A 338 -12.03 -0.83 15.66
N GLY A 339 -11.35 0.23 16.08
CA GLY A 339 -11.67 1.62 15.71
C GLY A 339 -11.37 1.92 14.25
N PHE A 340 -11.82 3.09 13.75
CA PHE A 340 -11.75 3.44 12.32
C PHE A 340 -10.37 3.18 11.70
N LEU A 341 -9.30 3.76 12.25
CA LEU A 341 -7.95 3.64 11.67
C LEU A 341 -7.37 2.24 11.83
N GLU A 342 -7.80 1.50 12.86
CA GLU A 342 -7.33 0.15 13.14
C GLU A 342 -7.98 -0.93 12.28
N ARG A 343 -9.04 -0.58 11.53
CA ARG A 343 -9.69 -1.49 10.56
C ARG A 343 -8.90 -1.64 9.28
N TYR A 344 -8.22 -0.59 8.87
CA TYR A 344 -7.55 -0.52 7.59
C TYR A 344 -6.08 -0.89 7.73
N ASN A 345 -5.56 -1.59 6.73
CA ASN A 345 -4.13 -1.80 6.62
C ASN A 345 -3.49 -0.60 5.93
N PHE A 346 -2.46 -0.02 6.54
CA PHE A 346 -1.72 1.11 5.97
C PHE A 346 -0.44 0.61 5.32
N THR A 347 -0.18 1.07 4.10
CA THR A 347 1.05 0.78 3.37
C THR A 347 1.83 2.04 3.05
N ILE A 348 3.14 1.93 3.15
CA ILE A 348 4.13 2.97 2.77
C ILE A 348 4.68 2.74 1.36
N THR A 349 4.34 1.61 0.77
CA THR A 349 4.68 1.30 -0.60
C THR A 349 3.54 1.86 -1.42
N GLU A 350 3.80 2.94 -2.15
CA GLU A 350 2.90 3.31 -3.23
C GLU A 350 2.78 2.10 -4.14
N SER A 351 1.54 1.75 -4.50
CA SER A 351 1.29 0.73 -5.53
C SER A 351 2.13 1.08 -6.77
N THR A 352 2.32 0.17 -7.73
CA THR A 352 2.74 0.50 -9.10
C THR A 352 1.56 0.25 -10.05
N PRO A 353 1.58 0.70 -11.33
CA PRO A 353 0.53 0.33 -12.27
C PRO A 353 0.37 -1.19 -12.45
N LEU A 354 1.38 -1.98 -12.08
CA LEU A 354 1.37 -3.43 -12.15
C LEU A 354 1.18 -4.11 -10.79
N ASP A 355 1.67 -3.54 -9.69
CA ASP A 355 1.62 -4.14 -8.37
C ASP A 355 0.76 -3.28 -7.44
N VAL A 356 -0.45 -3.74 -7.14
CA VAL A 356 -1.37 -2.99 -6.29
C VAL A 356 -1.56 -3.72 -4.97
N GLU A 357 -1.39 -3.00 -3.86
CA GLU A 357 -1.69 -3.53 -2.53
C GLU A 357 -3.10 -3.11 -2.13
N VAL A 358 -3.91 -4.07 -1.66
CA VAL A 358 -5.27 -3.81 -1.17
C VAL A 358 -5.17 -3.24 0.26
N ALA A 359 -4.75 -1.98 0.34
CA ALA A 359 -4.45 -1.25 1.57
C ALA A 359 -4.68 0.25 1.37
N VAL A 360 -4.70 1.00 2.47
CA VAL A 360 -4.67 2.46 2.47
C VAL A 360 -3.24 2.93 2.23
N ASP A 361 -3.03 3.66 1.13
CA ASP A 361 -1.73 4.19 0.72
C ASP A 361 -1.68 5.73 0.80
N PRO A 362 -0.50 6.35 0.62
CA PRO A 362 -0.37 7.81 0.70
C PRO A 362 -1.16 8.54 -0.40
N GLU A 363 -1.37 7.92 -1.56
CA GLU A 363 -2.15 8.50 -2.66
C GLU A 363 -3.61 8.71 -2.25
N MET A 364 -4.18 7.76 -1.50
CA MET A 364 -5.51 7.89 -0.93
C MET A 364 -5.65 9.13 -0.04
N ILE A 365 -4.60 9.54 0.69
CA ILE A 365 -4.62 10.79 1.45
C ILE A 365 -4.80 11.98 0.53
N GLY A 366 -4.09 12.00 -0.61
CA GLY A 366 -4.21 13.06 -1.61
C GLY A 366 -5.66 13.20 -2.10
N LYS A 367 -6.30 12.07 -2.43
CA LYS A 367 -7.71 12.02 -2.84
C LYS A 367 -8.66 12.54 -1.73
N VAL A 368 -8.41 12.14 -0.48
CA VAL A 368 -9.17 12.59 0.70
C VAL A 368 -9.04 14.09 0.89
N TYR A 369 -7.80 14.59 0.84
CA TYR A 369 -7.50 16.00 0.99
C TYR A 369 -8.17 16.84 -0.09
N GLU A 370 -8.00 16.50 -1.37
CA GLU A 370 -8.61 17.21 -2.49
C GLU A 370 -10.14 17.28 -2.37
N SER A 371 -10.78 16.13 -2.09
CA SER A 371 -12.24 16.12 -2.05
C SER A 371 -12.80 16.94 -0.89
N LEU A 372 -12.11 16.96 0.26
CA LEU A 372 -12.55 17.73 1.42
C LEU A 372 -12.28 19.23 1.25
N VAL A 373 -11.15 19.59 0.65
CA VAL A 373 -10.87 21.00 0.29
C VAL A 373 -11.93 21.50 -0.70
N ASN A 374 -12.28 20.74 -1.73
CA ASN A 374 -13.30 21.17 -2.70
C ASN A 374 -14.68 21.38 -2.06
N ILE A 375 -15.07 20.52 -1.09
CA ILE A 375 -16.31 20.68 -0.32
C ILE A 375 -16.36 22.03 0.44
N THR A 376 -15.22 22.63 0.79
CA THR A 376 -15.19 23.95 1.45
C THR A 376 -15.41 25.12 0.52
N PHE A 377 -14.86 25.05 -0.70
CA PHE A 377 -14.87 26.17 -1.63
C PHE A 377 -16.24 26.39 -2.26
N GLU A 378 -17.03 25.34 -2.44
CA GLU A 378 -18.36 25.41 -3.06
C GLU A 378 -19.47 25.78 -2.04
N GLY A 379 -19.17 25.71 -0.74
CA GLY A 379 -20.13 26.01 0.33
C GLY A 379 -20.97 24.78 0.71
N LEU A 380 -21.28 24.67 2.01
CA LEU A 380 -22.13 23.60 2.54
C LEU A 380 -23.60 23.89 2.22
N THR A 381 -24.06 23.64 1.00
CA THR A 381 -25.50 23.51 0.72
C THR A 381 -25.86 22.05 0.46
N GLU A 382 -27.04 21.62 0.94
CA GLU A 382 -27.53 20.23 0.78
C GLU A 382 -27.71 19.84 -0.70
N GLU A 383 -27.74 20.82 -1.62
CA GLU A 383 -27.81 20.60 -3.06
C GLU A 383 -26.44 20.17 -3.66
N ASP A 384 -25.31 20.53 -3.05
CA ASP A 384 -23.95 20.19 -3.52
C ASP A 384 -23.50 18.77 -3.14
N LEU A 385 -24.17 18.12 -2.18
CA LEU A 385 -24.01 16.67 -1.96
C LEU A 385 -24.36 15.85 -3.22
N ARG A 386 -25.25 16.39 -4.07
CA ARG A 386 -25.59 15.83 -5.39
C ARG A 386 -24.65 16.29 -6.51
N GLY A 387 -23.87 17.36 -6.28
CA GLY A 387 -22.80 17.86 -7.16
C GLY A 387 -21.48 17.08 -7.08
N SER A 388 -21.49 15.91 -6.43
CA SER A 388 -20.39 14.92 -6.36
C SER A 388 -19.87 14.40 -7.72
N ALA A 389 -20.29 14.99 -8.84
CA ALA A 389 -19.99 14.59 -10.21
C ALA A 389 -18.80 15.33 -10.86
N GLY A 390 -18.14 16.27 -10.16
CA GLY A 390 -17.09 17.12 -10.75
C GLY A 390 -15.64 16.66 -10.55
N ILE A 391 -15.37 15.73 -9.61
CA ILE A 391 -14.01 15.30 -9.28
C ILE A 391 -13.67 14.07 -10.11
N PHE A 392 -13.32 14.28 -11.39
CA PHE A 392 -12.78 13.21 -12.22
C PHE A 392 -11.31 12.99 -11.86
N TYR A 393 -11.09 12.13 -10.87
CA TYR A 393 -9.76 11.56 -10.62
C TYR A 393 -9.24 10.96 -11.94
N THR A 394 -8.06 11.39 -12.36
CA THR A 394 -7.38 10.79 -13.52
C THR A 394 -6.82 9.45 -13.05
N PRO A 395 -7.32 8.31 -13.58
CA PRO A 395 -6.85 7.00 -13.14
C PRO A 395 -5.33 6.91 -13.26
N ARG A 396 -4.69 6.21 -12.34
CA ARG A 396 -3.23 6.02 -12.36
C ARG A 396 -2.67 5.58 -13.72
N VAL A 397 -3.39 4.70 -14.39
CA VAL A 397 -2.99 4.22 -15.72
C VAL A 397 -2.88 5.38 -16.71
N GLU A 398 -3.79 6.34 -16.63
CA GLU A 398 -3.76 7.56 -17.42
C GLU A 398 -2.62 8.49 -16.98
N ILE A 399 -2.40 8.68 -15.67
CA ILE A 399 -1.27 9.50 -15.17
C ILE A 399 0.08 8.92 -15.64
N ASP A 400 0.31 7.62 -15.44
CA ASP A 400 1.54 6.93 -15.85
C ASP A 400 1.71 7.00 -17.38
N LEU A 401 0.63 6.78 -18.14
CA LEU A 401 0.64 6.90 -19.59
C LEU A 401 1.03 8.32 -20.04
N MET A 402 0.38 9.35 -19.50
CA MET A 402 0.65 10.75 -19.83
C MET A 402 2.06 11.16 -19.46
N CYS A 403 2.57 10.74 -18.30
CA CYS A 403 3.95 11.00 -17.90
C CYS A 403 4.95 10.34 -18.86
N ARG A 404 4.74 9.08 -19.22
CA ARG A 404 5.62 8.35 -20.14
C ARG A 404 5.60 8.93 -21.55
N LEU A 405 4.43 9.23 -22.10
CA LEU A 405 4.30 9.87 -23.40
C LEU A 405 5.00 11.23 -23.43
N SER A 406 4.76 12.06 -22.40
CA SER A 406 5.39 13.37 -22.27
C SER A 406 6.92 13.27 -22.18
N LEU A 407 7.43 12.27 -21.45
CA LEU A 407 8.86 12.03 -21.35
C LEU A 407 9.47 11.54 -22.66
N VAL A 408 8.80 10.63 -23.38
CA VAL A 408 9.26 10.16 -24.70
C VAL A 408 9.38 11.33 -25.66
N ASP A 409 8.37 12.20 -25.72
CA ASP A 409 8.36 13.35 -26.60
C ASP A 409 9.42 14.38 -26.21
N CYS A 410 9.60 14.63 -24.90
CA CYS A 410 10.68 15.49 -24.39
C CYS A 410 12.05 14.96 -24.82
N LEU A 411 12.33 13.67 -24.61
CA LEU A 411 13.61 13.05 -24.95
C LEU A 411 13.83 13.02 -26.48
N ALA A 412 12.80 12.72 -27.26
CA ALA A 412 12.89 12.70 -28.73
C ALA A 412 13.19 14.08 -29.31
N ASN A 413 12.62 15.15 -28.72
CA ASN A 413 12.89 16.53 -29.14
C ASN A 413 14.34 16.98 -28.86
N HIS A 414 15.02 16.38 -27.89
CA HIS A 414 16.41 16.73 -27.55
C HIS A 414 17.45 15.80 -28.21
N ILE A 415 17.14 14.50 -28.34
CA ILE A 415 18.08 13.49 -28.85
C ILE A 415 17.94 13.32 -30.37
N GLY A 416 16.72 13.45 -30.90
CA GLY A 416 16.40 13.23 -32.31
C GLY A 416 15.14 12.39 -32.51
N ALA A 417 14.29 12.81 -33.45
CA ALA A 417 13.03 12.12 -33.76
C ALA A 417 13.23 10.69 -34.29
N ASP A 418 14.38 10.38 -34.90
CA ASP A 418 14.74 9.04 -35.37
C ASP A 418 14.93 8.05 -34.23
N LYS A 419 15.22 8.53 -33.01
CA LYS A 419 15.38 7.70 -31.80
C LYS A 419 14.07 7.46 -31.06
N ARG A 420 12.95 8.07 -31.48
CA ARG A 420 11.66 7.95 -30.79
C ARG A 420 11.22 6.50 -30.53
N PRO A 421 11.35 5.54 -31.46
CA PRO A 421 10.96 4.14 -31.19
C PRO A 421 11.76 3.52 -30.04
N LEU A 422 13.09 3.73 -30.01
CA LEU A 422 13.96 3.20 -28.96
C LEU A 422 13.66 3.84 -27.59
N LEU A 423 13.35 5.14 -27.59
CA LEU A 423 12.95 5.86 -26.39
C LEU A 423 11.59 5.37 -25.89
N TYR A 424 10.66 5.13 -26.79
CA TYR A 424 9.35 4.57 -26.46
C TYR A 424 9.51 3.20 -25.81
N ASP A 425 10.24 2.28 -26.44
CA ASP A 425 10.49 0.94 -25.88
C ASP A 425 11.16 1.01 -24.50
N ALA A 426 12.14 1.90 -24.33
CA ALA A 426 12.81 2.07 -23.05
C ALA A 426 11.89 2.64 -21.97
N VAL A 427 11.14 3.70 -22.28
CA VAL A 427 10.24 4.36 -21.33
C VAL A 427 9.03 3.49 -21.03
N PHE A 428 8.55 2.65 -21.94
CA PHE A 428 7.39 1.76 -21.73
C PHE A 428 7.75 0.32 -21.31
N ALA A 429 9.03 0.03 -21.09
CA ALA A 429 9.45 -1.27 -20.57
C ALA A 429 9.09 -1.44 -19.08
N TYR A 430 8.10 -2.28 -18.78
CA TYR A 430 7.67 -2.57 -17.40
C TYR A 430 8.29 -3.87 -16.85
N ASP A 431 8.52 -4.84 -17.72
CA ASP A 431 8.96 -6.20 -17.41
C ASP A 431 10.48 -6.29 -17.41
N PRO A 432 11.10 -7.17 -16.58
CA PRO A 432 12.55 -7.31 -16.57
C PRO A 432 13.12 -7.67 -17.96
N ALA A 433 12.41 -8.51 -18.72
CA ALA A 433 12.81 -8.91 -20.06
C ALA A 433 12.78 -7.73 -21.04
N ASP A 434 11.69 -6.95 -21.03
CA ASP A 434 11.54 -5.78 -21.90
C ASP A 434 12.56 -4.69 -21.52
N LYS A 435 12.80 -4.50 -20.22
CA LYS A 435 13.83 -3.56 -19.73
C LYS A 435 15.21 -3.97 -20.21
N GLU A 436 15.57 -5.25 -20.12
CA GLU A 436 16.87 -5.74 -20.58
C GLU A 436 17.04 -5.59 -22.10
N SER A 437 15.99 -5.92 -22.87
CA SER A 437 15.97 -5.73 -24.33
C SER A 437 16.15 -4.26 -24.72
N ALA A 438 15.35 -3.37 -24.11
CA ALA A 438 15.42 -1.93 -24.38
C ALA A 438 16.76 -1.33 -23.93
N ASP A 439 17.28 -1.72 -22.76
CA ASP A 439 18.57 -1.25 -22.25
C ASP A 439 19.73 -1.67 -23.15
N ALA A 440 19.67 -2.88 -23.72
CA ALA A 440 20.64 -3.37 -24.69
C ALA A 440 20.58 -2.54 -25.98
N ALA A 441 19.38 -2.23 -26.49
CA ALA A 441 19.19 -1.42 -27.69
C ALA A 441 19.70 0.03 -27.50
N LEU A 442 19.40 0.65 -26.35
CA LEU A 442 19.94 1.97 -25.98
C LEU A 442 21.47 1.95 -25.87
N THR A 443 22.04 0.86 -25.34
CA THR A 443 23.50 0.70 -25.21
C THR A 443 24.18 0.55 -26.55
N ALA A 444 23.60 -0.22 -27.48
CA ALA A 444 24.13 -0.42 -28.82
C ALA A 444 24.25 0.91 -29.60
N GLN A 445 23.30 1.82 -29.36
CA GLN A 445 23.29 3.17 -29.94
C GLN A 445 24.03 4.23 -29.09
N ASN A 446 24.65 3.81 -27.98
CA ASN A 446 25.37 4.67 -27.03
C ASN A 446 24.56 5.88 -26.52
N LEU A 447 23.26 5.70 -26.28
CA LEU A 447 22.35 6.80 -25.88
C LEU A 447 22.37 7.13 -24.38
N TRP A 448 22.84 6.21 -23.53
CA TRP A 448 22.86 6.37 -22.07
C TRP A 448 23.55 7.63 -21.53
N PRO A 449 24.69 8.09 -22.05
CA PRO A 449 25.34 9.30 -21.55
C PRO A 449 24.46 10.55 -21.70
N GLU A 450 23.83 10.69 -22.87
CA GLU A 450 22.98 11.84 -23.19
C GLU A 450 21.64 11.76 -22.44
N LEU A 451 21.03 10.57 -22.38
CA LEU A 451 19.86 10.32 -21.54
C LEU A 451 20.12 10.70 -20.09
N ASN A 452 21.26 10.28 -19.53
CA ASN A 452 21.62 10.61 -18.16
C ASN A 452 21.71 12.13 -17.95
N ARG A 453 22.33 12.86 -18.89
CA ARG A 453 22.41 14.32 -18.82
C ARG A 453 21.03 14.95 -18.80
N LEU A 454 20.14 14.53 -19.69
CA LEU A 454 18.78 15.06 -19.80
C LEU A 454 17.93 14.71 -18.58
N LEU A 455 17.95 13.47 -18.10
CA LEU A 455 17.19 13.03 -16.92
C LEU A 455 17.53 13.81 -15.64
N HIS A 456 18.72 14.42 -15.55
CA HIS A 456 19.10 15.29 -14.42
C HIS A 456 18.74 16.77 -14.63
N GLN A 457 18.42 17.18 -15.86
CA GLN A 457 18.12 18.57 -16.22
C GLN A 457 16.63 18.83 -16.43
N ILE A 458 15.85 17.78 -16.73
CA ILE A 458 14.41 17.89 -16.94
C ILE A 458 13.77 18.48 -15.68
N THR A 459 13.00 19.55 -15.89
CA THR A 459 12.16 20.17 -14.85
C THR A 459 10.71 19.96 -15.25
N VAL A 460 9.91 19.48 -14.31
CA VAL A 460 8.49 19.14 -14.52
C VAL A 460 7.65 20.19 -13.83
N CYS A 461 6.64 20.71 -14.53
CA CYS A 461 5.72 21.70 -13.99
C CYS A 461 4.28 21.24 -14.25
N ASP A 462 3.50 21.17 -13.18
CA ASP A 462 2.06 20.98 -13.24
C ASP A 462 1.40 22.21 -12.60
N PRO A 463 0.77 23.10 -13.40
CA PRO A 463 0.20 24.36 -12.91
C PRO A 463 -1.10 24.17 -12.13
N ALA A 464 -1.69 22.97 -12.13
CA ALA A 464 -2.93 22.65 -11.43
C ALA A 464 -2.77 21.33 -10.65
N CYS A 465 -1.65 21.18 -9.95
CA CYS A 465 -1.18 19.88 -9.48
C CYS A 465 -2.05 19.18 -8.44
N GLY A 466 -2.97 19.87 -7.76
CA GLY A 466 -3.79 19.30 -6.70
C GLY A 466 -2.93 18.55 -5.67
N SER A 467 -3.20 17.26 -5.49
CA SER A 467 -2.48 16.27 -4.69
C SER A 467 -1.03 16.02 -5.10
N GLY A 468 -0.59 16.54 -6.25
CA GLY A 468 0.73 16.32 -6.81
C GLY A 468 0.88 15.00 -7.57
N SER A 469 -0.23 14.34 -7.93
CA SER A 469 -0.21 12.99 -8.51
C SER A 469 0.60 12.89 -9.81
N PHE A 470 0.56 13.90 -10.70
CA PHE A 470 1.41 13.94 -11.90
C PHE A 470 2.89 14.16 -11.59
N LEU A 471 3.21 14.96 -10.56
CA LEU A 471 4.59 15.22 -10.16
C LEU A 471 5.24 13.95 -9.59
N VAL A 472 4.50 13.23 -8.74
CA VAL A 472 4.93 11.93 -8.21
C VAL A 472 5.01 10.89 -9.34
N GLY A 473 4.00 10.84 -10.22
CA GLY A 473 3.98 9.93 -11.37
C GLY A 473 5.22 10.11 -12.26
N MET A 474 5.56 11.35 -12.62
CA MET A 474 6.74 11.65 -13.42
C MET A 474 8.04 11.33 -12.66
N LEU A 475 8.11 11.62 -11.35
CA LEU A 475 9.27 11.29 -10.51
C LEU A 475 9.57 9.79 -10.55
N LEU A 476 8.55 8.93 -10.43
CA LEU A 476 8.71 7.48 -10.48
C LEU A 476 9.22 6.98 -11.84
N VAL A 477 8.75 7.57 -12.94
CA VAL A 477 9.24 7.23 -14.30
C VAL A 477 10.71 7.64 -14.46
N LEU A 478 11.08 8.84 -13.99
CA LEU A 478 12.46 9.32 -14.03
C LEU A 478 13.39 8.47 -13.16
N ASP A 479 12.98 8.11 -11.95
CA ASP A 479 13.76 7.28 -11.03
C ASP A 479 14.04 5.89 -11.61
N ASP A 480 13.06 5.24 -12.25
CA ASP A 480 13.24 3.94 -12.92
C ASP A 480 14.35 3.99 -13.99
N LEU A 481 14.30 5.00 -14.87
CA LEU A 481 15.30 5.16 -15.94
C LEU A 481 16.69 5.49 -15.38
N GLN A 482 16.76 6.32 -14.34
CA GLN A 482 18.02 6.61 -13.66
C GLN A 482 18.61 5.37 -12.97
N ALA A 483 17.77 4.55 -12.33
CA ALA A 483 18.20 3.30 -11.70
C ALA A 483 18.74 2.29 -12.73
N ARG A 484 18.08 2.16 -13.88
CA ARG A 484 18.53 1.33 -15.00
C ARG A 484 19.89 1.80 -15.55
N GLN A 485 20.07 3.11 -15.71
CA GLN A 485 21.34 3.69 -16.13
C GLN A 485 22.50 3.33 -15.18
N ARG A 486 22.28 3.43 -13.86
CA ARG A 486 23.29 3.09 -12.84
C ARG A 486 23.70 1.63 -12.95
N THR A 487 22.73 0.74 -13.12
CA THR A 487 22.94 -0.71 -13.27
C THR A 487 23.77 -1.02 -14.52
N THR A 488 23.43 -0.40 -15.65
CA THR A 488 24.16 -0.57 -16.92
C THR A 488 25.60 -0.05 -16.83
N ARG A 489 25.83 1.07 -16.12
CA ARG A 489 27.17 1.59 -15.84
C ARG A 489 28.00 0.65 -14.97
N HIS A 490 27.41 0.06 -13.93
CA HIS A 490 28.07 -0.94 -13.09
C HIS A 490 28.45 -2.20 -13.89
N ARG A 491 27.54 -2.72 -14.73
CA ARG A 491 27.84 -3.86 -15.63
C ARG A 491 29.01 -3.54 -16.58
N ARG A 492 29.01 -2.35 -17.21
CA ARG A 492 30.12 -1.89 -18.08
C ARG A 492 31.45 -1.79 -17.34
N ASN A 493 31.45 -1.29 -16.11
CA ASN A 493 32.66 -1.19 -15.31
C ASN A 493 33.18 -2.56 -14.87
N ALA A 494 32.29 -3.49 -14.49
CA ALA A 494 32.66 -4.86 -14.16
C ALA A 494 33.27 -5.62 -15.34
N LEU A 495 32.71 -5.43 -16.56
CA LEU A 495 33.24 -5.99 -17.82
C LEU A 495 34.61 -5.41 -18.21
N ARG A 496 34.89 -4.15 -17.86
CA ARG A 496 36.20 -3.52 -18.07
C ARG A 496 37.27 -3.99 -17.08
N THR A 497 36.88 -4.41 -15.87
CA THR A 497 37.81 -4.93 -14.86
C THR A 497 38.15 -6.42 -15.04
N THR A 498 37.40 -7.15 -15.86
CA THR A 498 37.62 -8.59 -16.12
C THR A 498 38.33 -8.89 -17.44
N THR A 499 38.74 -7.87 -18.20
CA THR A 499 39.56 -8.07 -19.41
C THR A 499 41.04 -8.20 -19.00
N PRO A 500 41.70 -9.36 -19.18
CA PRO A 500 43.12 -9.49 -18.85
C PRO A 500 43.91 -8.61 -19.82
N HIS A 501 44.77 -7.75 -19.29
CA HIS A 501 45.81 -7.11 -20.09
C HIS A 501 46.78 -8.19 -20.59
N HIS A 502 46.53 -8.74 -21.77
CA HIS A 502 47.57 -9.39 -22.55
C HIS A 502 48.45 -8.29 -23.15
N ARG A 503 49.62 -8.10 -22.55
CA ARG A 503 50.84 -7.65 -23.24
C ARG A 503 51.75 -8.84 -23.44
#